data_AF-A0A933WDZ3-F1
#
_entry.id   AF-A0A933WDZ3-F1
#
_cell.length_a   1.000
_cell.length_b   1.000
_cell.length_c   1.000
_cell.angle_alpha   90.00
_cell.angle_beta   90.00
_cell.angle_gamma   90.00
#
_symmetry.space_group_name_H-M   'P 1'
#
loop_
_entity.id
_entity.type
_entity.pdbx_description
1 polymer ?
#
loop_
_entity_poly.entity_id
_entity_poly.type
_entity_poly.pdbx_seq_one_letter_code
_entity_poly.pdbx_strand_id
1 'polypeptide(L)' 'MFSHLATDNSKKANRYWSHRLCPFNNRVPNCTKDKAKAPLGVCSIYHENHPVITCPIRFREDWLITDDAASL' A
#
# COMPACT_ATOMS: atom_id res chain seq x y z
N MET A 1 2.15 4.29 5.82
CA MET A 1 3.45 4.04 5.14
C MET A 1 3.58 2.56 4.82
N PHE A 2 3.85 2.21 3.56
CA PHE A 2 4.01 0.84 3.05
C PHE A 2 2.95 -0.12 3.63
N SER A 3 1.70 0.36 3.54
CA SER A 3 0.46 -0.23 4.05
C SER A 3 0.34 -0.56 5.54
N HIS A 4 1.17 0.06 6.36
CA HIS A 4 0.94 0.19 7.79
C HIS A 4 0.51 1.63 8.09
N LEU A 5 -0.24 1.85 9.16
CA LEU A 5 -0.55 3.21 9.64
C LEU A 5 0.76 3.91 10.03
N ALA A 6 0.84 5.23 9.88
CA ALA A 6 2.07 5.97 10.25
C ALA A 6 2.41 5.82 11.74
N THR A 7 1.42 5.50 12.57
CA THR A 7 1.53 5.27 14.02
C THR A 7 1.73 3.79 14.39
N ASP A 8 1.78 2.87 13.42
CA ASP A 8 1.98 1.44 13.66
C ASP A 8 3.45 1.15 13.98
N ASN A 9 3.75 0.91 15.26
CA ASN A 9 5.09 0.62 15.74
C ASN A 9 5.42 -0.89 15.80
N SER A 10 4.62 -1.75 15.14
CA SER A 10 4.86 -3.19 15.15
C SER A 10 6.19 -3.56 14.46
N LYS A 11 6.79 -4.69 14.86
CA LYS A 11 7.99 -5.23 14.19
C LYS A 11 7.77 -5.46 12.70
N LYS A 12 6.53 -5.82 12.31
CA LYS A 12 6.13 -6.02 10.92
C LYS A 12 6.16 -4.69 10.16
N ALA A 13 5.52 -3.64 10.69
CA ALA A 13 5.54 -2.30 10.09
C ALA A 13 6.96 -1.79 9.90
N ASN A 14 7.79 -1.90 10.95
CA ASN A 14 9.21 -1.52 10.89
C ASN A 14 9.98 -2.28 9.80
N ARG A 15 9.76 -3.58 9.64
CA ARG A 15 10.40 -4.38 8.56
C ARG A 15 10.01 -3.88 7.18
N TYR A 16 8.73 -3.58 6.94
CA TYR A 16 8.27 -3.09 5.64
C TYR A 16 8.77 -1.67 5.35
N TRP A 17 8.89 -0.82 6.38
CA TRP A 17 9.43 0.54 6.24
C TRP A 17 10.93 0.55 5.96
N SER A 18 11.73 -0.18 6.75
CA SER A 18 13.18 -0.18 6.64
C SER A 18 13.65 -0.72 5.28
N HIS A 19 12.98 -1.75 4.78
CA HIS A 19 13.29 -2.38 3.50
C HIS A 19 12.48 -1.79 2.32
N ARG A 20 11.62 -0.78 2.57
CA ARG A 20 10.78 -0.14 1.55
C ARG A 20 9.94 -1.14 0.75
N LEU A 21 9.45 -2.16 1.44
CA LEU A 21 8.71 -3.27 0.86
C LEU A 21 7.21 -2.97 0.87
N CYS A 22 6.53 -3.28 -0.22
CA CYS A 22 5.06 -3.34 -0.23
C CYS A 22 4.63 -4.74 0.24
N PRO A 23 3.76 -4.88 1.26
CA PRO A 23 3.32 -6.20 1.72
C PRO A 23 2.27 -6.86 0.80
N PHE A 24 1.64 -6.10 -0.10
CA PHE A 24 0.69 -6.64 -1.10
C PHE A 24 1.39 -7.10 -2.38
N ASN A 25 2.71 -7.19 -2.38
CA ASN A 25 3.51 -7.47 -3.56
C ASN A 25 3.46 -8.95 -3.93
N ASN A 26 2.46 -9.36 -4.73
CA ASN A 26 2.37 -10.76 -5.17
C ASN A 26 2.17 -11.00 -6.68
N ARG A 27 2.53 -10.08 -7.59
CA ARG A 27 2.42 -10.41 -9.03
C ARG A 27 3.31 -9.69 -10.04
N VAL A 28 3.97 -8.58 -9.69
CA VAL A 28 4.87 -7.89 -10.64
C VAL A 28 6.21 -7.65 -9.96
N PRO A 29 7.34 -8.10 -10.55
CA PRO A 29 8.66 -7.99 -9.92
C PRO A 29 9.17 -6.55 -9.73
N ASN A 30 8.40 -5.53 -10.08
CA ASN A 30 8.85 -4.14 -10.20
C ASN A 30 8.06 -3.11 -9.38
N CYS A 31 7.22 -3.50 -8.41
CA CYS A 31 6.57 -2.51 -7.56
C CYS A 31 7.57 -1.88 -6.56
N THR A 32 8.27 -0.83 -7.00
CA THR A 32 9.15 0.02 -6.19
C THR A 32 8.64 1.46 -6.15
N LYS A 33 7.32 1.63 -6.02
CA LYS A 33 6.63 2.93 -5.90
C LYS A 33 7.24 4.01 -6.81
N ASP A 34 7.05 3.85 -8.12
CA ASP A 34 7.37 4.74 -9.26
C ASP A 34 8.77 5.36 -9.41
N LYS A 35 9.69 5.20 -8.45
CA LYS A 35 11.11 5.55 -8.64
C LYS A 35 12.00 4.53 -7.94
N ALA A 36 12.81 3.82 -8.73
CA ALA A 36 13.84 2.91 -8.23
C ALA A 36 14.84 3.60 -7.27
N LYS A 37 15.02 4.92 -7.39
CA LYS A 37 15.73 5.76 -6.43
C LYS A 37 14.71 6.53 -5.55
N ALA A 38 14.56 6.10 -4.30
CA ALA A 38 13.75 6.75 -3.25
C ALA A 38 12.21 6.65 -3.39
N PRO A 39 11.63 5.45 -3.27
CA PRO A 39 10.18 5.29 -3.19
C PRO A 39 9.59 5.96 -1.95
N LEU A 40 8.63 6.86 -2.15
CA LEU A 40 7.94 7.62 -1.09
C LEU A 40 7.07 6.77 -0.11
N GLY A 41 6.91 5.45 -0.27
CA GLY A 41 6.14 4.57 0.64
C GLY A 41 4.67 4.88 0.99
N VAL A 42 3.95 5.66 0.19
CA VAL A 42 2.56 6.08 0.44
C VAL A 42 1.65 5.24 -0.43
N CYS A 43 0.73 4.50 0.20
CA CYS A 43 -0.30 3.69 -0.48
C CYS A 43 -1.69 4.31 -0.38
N SER A 44 -1.90 5.17 0.62
CA SER A 44 -3.12 5.93 0.88
C SER A 44 -2.78 7.21 1.62
N ILE A 45 -3.63 8.22 1.48
CA ILE A 45 -3.56 9.50 2.18
C ILE A 45 -4.92 9.81 2.81
N TYR A 46 -4.95 10.74 3.75
CA TYR A 46 -6.21 11.39 4.14
C TYR A 46 -6.38 12.64 3.28
N HIS A 47 -7.47 12.69 2.51
CA HIS A 47 -7.92 13.87 1.81
C HIS A 47 -9.28 14.26 2.39
N GLU A 48 -9.38 15.47 2.96
CA GLU A 48 -10.61 15.95 3.61
C GLU A 48 -11.18 14.96 4.64
N ASN A 49 -10.32 14.43 5.52
CA ASN A 49 -10.64 13.37 6.50
C ASN A 49 -11.09 12.02 5.92
N HIS A 50 -11.13 11.85 4.59
CA HIS A 50 -11.45 10.58 3.95
C HIS A 50 -10.17 9.85 3.52
N PRO A 51 -10.04 8.54 3.81
CA PRO A 51 -8.92 7.76 3.31
C PRO A 51 -9.05 7.57 1.80
N VAL A 52 -8.07 8.07 1.04
CA VAL A 52 -7.98 7.92 -0.41
C VAL A 52 -6.83 6.98 -0.76
N ILE A 53 -7.13 5.94 -1.51
CA ILE A 53 -6.11 5.02 -2.04
C ILE A 53 -5.40 5.70 -3.22
N THR A 54 -4.08 5.78 -3.16
CA THR A 54 -3.25 6.40 -4.20
C THR A 54 -2.34 5.40 -4.92
N CYS A 55 -2.32 4.13 -4.47
CA CYS A 55 -1.49 3.09 -5.05
C CYS A 55 -2.35 2.03 -5.76
N PRO A 56 -2.11 1.73 -7.06
CA PRO A 56 -2.85 0.70 -7.78
C PRO A 56 -2.73 -0.71 -7.17
N ILE A 57 -1.60 -1.02 -6.52
CA ILE A 57 -1.41 -2.31 -5.86
C ILE A 57 -2.30 -2.42 -4.62
N ARG A 58 -2.47 -1.32 -3.86
CA ARG A 58 -3.40 -1.27 -2.71
C ARG A 58 -4.85 -1.45 -3.18
N PHE A 59 -5.20 -0.94 -4.36
CA PHE A 59 -6.53 -1.11 -4.93
C PHE A 59 -6.89 -2.58 -5.25
N ARG A 60 -5.87 -3.43 -5.42
CA ARG A 60 -6.01 -4.86 -5.72
C ARG A 60 -5.75 -5.76 -4.51
N GLU A 61 -5.67 -5.18 -3.31
CA GLU A 61 -5.49 -5.95 -2.08
C GLU A 61 -6.62 -6.98 -1.95
N ASP A 62 -6.24 -8.25 -1.89
CA ASP A 62 -7.11 -9.40 -1.63
C ASP A 62 -8.42 -9.41 -2.46
N TRP A 63 -8.40 -8.79 -3.65
CA TRP A 63 -9.57 -8.60 -4.52
C TRP A 63 -10.78 -7.93 -3.86
N LEU A 64 -10.62 -7.31 -2.68
CA LEU A 64 -11.72 -6.81 -1.86
C LEU A 64 -12.63 -5.83 -2.60
N ILE A 65 -12.06 -4.84 -3.28
CA ILE A 65 -12.82 -3.83 -4.02
C ILE A 65 -13.50 -4.46 -5.24
N THR A 66 -12.84 -5.41 -5.90
CA THR A 66 -13.39 -6.09 -7.08
C THR A 66 -14.57 -6.98 -6.71
N ASP A 67 -14.43 -7.75 -5.63
CA ASP A 67 -15.47 -8.67 -5.16
C ASP A 67 -16.70 -7.90 -4.65
N ASP A 68 -16.49 -6.80 -3.92
CA ASP A 68 -17.55 -5.90 -3.49
C ASP A 68 -18.30 -5.30 -4.70
N ALA A 69 -17.55 -4.78 -5.70
CA ALA A 69 -18.13 -4.22 -6.91
C ALA A 69 -18.87 -5.24 -7.78
N ALA A 70 -18.44 -6.51 -7.78
CA ALA A 70 -19.09 -7.59 -8.53
C ALA A 70 -20.33 -8.16 -7.81
N SER A 71 -20.49 -7.87 -6.53
CA SER A 71 -21.64 -8.30 -5.72
C SER A 71 -22.83 -7.33 -5.80
N LEU A 72 -22.70 -6.26 -6.59
CA LEU A 72 -23.75 -5.30 -6.95
C LEU A 72 -24.54 -5.78 -8.18
#